data_AF-A0A165HE62-F1
#
_entry.id   AF-A0A165HE62-F1
#
_cell.length_a   1.000
_cell.length_b   1.000
_cell.length_c   1.000
_cell.angle_alpha   90.00
_cell.angle_beta   90.00
_cell.angle_gamma   90.00
#
_symmetry.space_group_name_H-M   'P 1'
#
loop_
_entity.id
_entity.type
_entity.pdbx_description
1 polymer ?
#
loop_
_entity_poly.entity_id
_entity_poly.type
_entity_poly.pdbx_seq_one_letter_code
_entity_poly.pdbx_strand_id
1 'polypeptide(L)'
;MVANPTYEVVPAPSTPYKSFREFYPFYLGEHRNKVNRTLHLVGTSGSIALGLRLAAGALPYILSLLSYHQLAGRTRKWAIDGKDAWKWALLAVVEGYGLAWIGHFFVERNRPATFKYPLYSLRGDFTLLWEVLTFQRRAW
;
A
#
# COMPACT_ATOMS: atom_id res chain seq x y z
N MET A 1 22.26 -7.98 -1.30
CA MET A 1 22.23 -6.50 -1.28
C MET A 1 20.83 -6.05 -1.65
N VAL A 2 20.26 -5.06 -0.93
CA VAL A 2 18.97 -4.48 -1.29
C VAL A 2 19.06 -3.72 -2.62
N ALA A 3 17.95 -3.67 -3.37
CA ALA A 3 17.89 -2.90 -4.61
C ALA A 3 18.07 -1.40 -4.31
N ASN A 4 18.83 -0.69 -5.15
CA ASN A 4 19.04 0.77 -5.07
C ASN A 4 19.14 1.30 -3.61
N PRO A 5 20.20 0.95 -2.88
CA PRO A 5 20.33 1.26 -1.45
C PRO A 5 20.39 2.76 -1.16
N THR A 6 20.81 3.57 -2.14
CA THR A 6 21.02 5.01 -2.04
C THR A 6 19.87 5.84 -2.63
N TYR A 7 18.84 5.19 -3.18
CA TYR A 7 17.74 5.86 -3.92
C TYR A 7 18.29 6.78 -5.03
N GLU A 8 19.28 6.30 -5.78
CA GLU A 8 19.77 7.01 -6.96
C GLU A 8 18.71 7.01 -8.06
N VAL A 9 18.63 8.12 -8.80
CA VAL A 9 17.73 8.22 -9.95
C VAL A 9 18.19 7.21 -11.00
N VAL A 10 17.33 6.25 -11.34
CA VAL A 10 17.55 5.36 -12.47
C VAL A 10 16.66 5.86 -13.62
N PRO A 11 17.17 6.08 -14.83
CA PRO A 11 16.34 6.50 -15.94
C PRO A 11 15.38 5.39 -16.36
N ALA A 12 14.16 5.76 -16.78
CA ALA A 12 13.22 4.81 -17.34
C ALA A 12 13.75 4.25 -18.68
N PRO A 13 13.65 2.93 -18.92
CA PRO A 13 14.07 2.32 -20.17
C PRO A 13 13.16 2.73 -21.33
N SER A 14 13.68 2.63 -22.55
CA SER A 14 12.91 2.84 -23.79
C SER A 14 11.88 1.74 -24.04
N THR A 15 12.12 0.53 -23.55
CA THR A 15 11.19 -0.61 -23.62
C THR A 15 10.48 -0.84 -22.28
N PRO A 16 9.29 -1.46 -22.26
CA PRO A 16 8.63 -1.83 -21.00
C PRO A 16 9.49 -2.76 -20.12
N TYR A 17 9.34 -2.63 -18.80
CA TYR A 17 10.00 -3.54 -17.84
C TYR A 17 9.49 -4.98 -18.02
N LYS A 18 10.40 -5.95 -18.01
CA LYS A 18 10.04 -7.37 -18.15
C LYS A 18 9.79 -8.05 -16.82
N SER A 19 10.26 -7.46 -15.73
CA SER A 19 10.09 -8.01 -14.39
C SER A 19 10.05 -6.92 -13.32
N PHE A 20 9.47 -7.26 -12.16
CA PHE A 20 9.53 -6.40 -10.99
C PHE A 20 10.98 -6.14 -10.53
N ARG A 21 11.89 -7.10 -10.71
CA ARG A 21 13.30 -6.95 -10.35
C ARG A 21 14.00 -5.83 -11.14
N GLU A 22 13.61 -5.63 -12.40
CA GLU A 22 14.09 -4.52 -13.23
C GLU A 22 13.41 -3.19 -12.87
N PHE A 23 12.12 -3.24 -12.52
CA PHE A 23 11.33 -2.06 -12.15
C PHE A 23 11.72 -1.47 -10.78
N TYR A 24 11.98 -2.32 -9.79
CA TYR A 24 12.08 -1.88 -8.39
C TYR A 24 13.23 -0.90 -8.11
N PRO A 25 14.44 -1.04 -8.71
CA PRO A 25 15.48 -0.02 -8.60
C PRO A 25 15.05 1.36 -9.14
N PHE A 26 14.33 1.38 -10.27
CA PHE A 26 13.74 2.61 -10.83
C PHE A 26 12.70 3.20 -9.88
N TYR A 27 11.78 2.37 -9.40
CA TYR A 27 10.78 2.76 -8.42
C TYR A 27 11.42 3.46 -7.23
N LEU A 28 12.46 2.87 -6.62
CA LEU A 28 13.15 3.50 -5.48
C LEU A 28 13.82 4.83 -5.86
N GLY A 29 14.35 4.95 -7.07
CA GLY A 29 14.92 6.19 -7.59
C GLY A 29 13.89 7.32 -7.77
N GLU A 30 12.61 7.00 -7.93
CA GLU A 30 11.51 7.97 -7.94
C GLU A 30 11.06 8.40 -6.53
N HIS A 31 11.66 7.83 -5.47
CA HIS A 31 11.35 8.10 -4.05
C HIS A 31 12.61 8.49 -3.27
N ARG A 32 13.36 9.47 -3.78
CA ARG A 32 14.63 9.92 -3.19
C ARG A 32 14.44 10.72 -1.93
N ASN A 33 13.36 11.47 -1.84
CA ASN A 33 13.04 12.29 -0.70
C ASN A 33 12.45 11.43 0.43
N LYS A 34 12.94 11.64 1.65
CA LYS A 34 12.43 10.97 2.86
C LYS A 34 10.93 11.22 3.04
N VAL A 35 10.46 12.44 2.81
CA VAL A 35 9.05 12.81 2.94
C VAL A 35 8.19 12.00 1.96
N ASN A 36 8.63 11.84 0.70
CA ASN A 36 7.89 11.02 -0.26
C ASN A 36 7.77 9.57 0.22
N ARG A 37 8.88 8.95 0.63
CA ARG A 37 8.86 7.59 1.19
C ARG A 37 7.95 7.48 2.40
N THR A 38 7.99 8.44 3.32
CA THR A 38 7.11 8.44 4.50
C THR A 38 5.64 8.50 4.10
N LEU A 39 5.26 9.34 3.14
CA LEU A 39 3.88 9.40 2.65
C LEU A 39 3.41 8.07 2.07
N HIS A 40 4.26 7.40 1.30
CA HIS A 40 3.98 6.05 0.78
C HIS A 40 3.84 5.02 1.91
N LEU A 41 4.75 5.01 2.89
CA LEU A 41 4.70 4.10 4.03
C LEU A 41 3.45 4.31 4.88
N VAL A 42 3.07 5.56 5.15
CA VAL A 42 1.86 5.91 5.90
C VAL A 42 0.61 5.49 5.13
N GLY A 43 0.52 5.86 3.84
CA GLY A 43 -0.64 5.52 3.01
C GLY A 43 -0.83 4.01 2.83
N THR A 44 0.27 3.28 2.61
CA THR A 44 0.24 1.80 2.51
C THR A 44 -0.21 1.18 3.83
N SER A 45 0.31 1.65 4.97
CA SER A 45 -0.05 1.12 6.28
C SER A 45 -1.52 1.40 6.63
N GLY A 46 -2.02 2.61 6.34
CA GLY A 46 -3.43 2.98 6.51
C GLY A 46 -4.35 2.11 5.65
N SER A 47 -4.00 1.94 4.37
CA SER A 47 -4.73 1.07 3.42
C SER A 47 -4.82 -0.38 3.92
N ILE A 48 -3.71 -0.92 4.44
CA ILE A 48 -3.68 -2.26 5.05
C ILE A 48 -4.58 -2.32 6.28
N ALA A 49 -4.50 -1.34 7.18
CA ALA A 49 -5.33 -1.30 8.38
C ALA A 49 -6.84 -1.25 8.05
N LEU A 50 -7.23 -0.46 7.05
CA LEU A 50 -8.61 -0.42 6.56
C LEU A 50 -9.03 -1.74 5.89
N GLY A 51 -8.14 -2.36 5.11
CA GLY A 51 -8.36 -3.67 4.51
C GLY A 51 -8.55 -4.77 5.56
N LEU A 52 -7.73 -4.77 6.61
CA LEU A 52 -7.88 -5.68 7.75
C LEU A 52 -9.18 -5.44 8.51
N ARG A 53 -9.58 -4.18 8.68
CA ARG A 53 -10.87 -3.82 9.30
C ARG A 53 -12.06 -4.35 8.48
N LEU A 54 -11.99 -4.22 7.15
CA LEU A 54 -12.99 -4.79 6.24
C LEU A 54 -13.05 -6.32 6.34
N ALA A 55 -11.91 -6.99 6.31
CA ALA A 55 -11.83 -8.43 6.46
C ALA A 55 -12.39 -8.89 7.83
N ALA A 56 -12.09 -8.16 8.91
CA ALA A 56 -12.65 -8.42 10.23
C ALA A 56 -14.18 -8.23 10.27
N GLY A 57 -14.73 -7.36 9.41
CA GLY A 57 -16.17 -7.22 9.21
C GLY A 57 -16.87 -8.49 8.71
N ALA A 58 -16.13 -9.44 8.11
CA ALA A 58 -16.67 -10.74 7.71
C ALA A 58 -16.80 -11.72 8.89
N LEU A 59 -16.11 -11.48 10.01
CA LEU A 59 -16.03 -12.40 11.15
C LEU A 59 -17.42 -12.78 11.73
N PRO A 60 -18.38 -11.85 11.95
CA PRO A 60 -19.68 -12.22 12.48
C PRO A 60 -20.45 -13.19 11.59
N TYR A 61 -20.26 -13.10 10.27
CA TYR A 61 -20.88 -13.99 9.29
C TYR A 61 -20.25 -15.38 9.35
N ILE A 62 -18.92 -15.46 9.37
CA ILE A 62 -18.18 -16.72 9.52
C ILE A 62 -18.56 -17.42 10.83
N LEU A 63 -18.57 -16.69 11.95
CA LEU A 63 -18.99 -17.25 13.24
C LEU A 63 -20.44 -17.73 13.23
N SER A 64 -21.33 -17.03 12.52
CA SER A 64 -22.72 -17.47 12.38
C SER A 64 -22.83 -18.78 11.58
N LEU A 65 -22.02 -18.96 10.53
CA LEU A 65 -21.96 -20.19 9.73
C LEU A 65 -21.41 -21.38 10.53
N LEU A 66 -20.51 -21.12 11.48
CA LEU A 66 -19.92 -22.12 12.37
C LEU A 66 -20.76 -22.37 13.65
N SER A 67 -22.02 -21.93 13.68
CA SER A 67 -22.95 -22.08 14.82
C SER A 67 -22.56 -21.36 16.12
N TYR A 68 -21.59 -20.44 16.08
CA TYR A 68 -21.18 -19.60 17.22
C TYR A 68 -22.04 -18.32 17.35
N HIS A 69 -23.36 -18.45 17.40
CA HIS A 69 -24.30 -17.31 17.30
C HIS A 69 -24.14 -16.26 18.42
N GLN A 70 -23.87 -16.68 19.67
CA GLN A 70 -23.64 -15.73 20.77
C GLN A 70 -22.38 -14.86 20.52
N LEU A 71 -21.29 -15.48 20.04
CA LEU A 71 -20.06 -14.75 19.74
C LEU A 71 -20.24 -13.87 18.50
N ALA A 72 -20.94 -14.36 17.48
CA ALA A 72 -21.30 -13.55 16.30
C ALA A 72 -22.10 -12.29 16.69
N GLY A 73 -23.05 -12.41 17.62
CA GLY A 73 -23.81 -11.25 18.13
C GLY A 73 -22.93 -10.21 18.82
N ARG A 74 -21.91 -10.65 19.57
CA ARG A 74 -20.93 -9.75 20.21
C ARG A 74 -20.06 -9.03 19.17
N THR A 75 -19.71 -9.69 18.07
CA THR A 75 -18.82 -9.13 17.06
C THR A 75 -19.49 -8.20 16.07
N ARG A 76 -20.81 -8.33 15.84
CA ARG A 76 -21.58 -7.42 14.98
C ARG A 76 -21.52 -5.96 15.40
N LYS A 77 -21.34 -5.65 16.70
CA LYS A 77 -21.33 -4.27 17.21
C LYS A 77 -20.18 -3.41 16.69
N TRP A 78 -19.05 -4.02 16.34
CA TRP A 78 -17.86 -3.32 15.84
C TRP A 78 -17.58 -3.60 14.36
N ALA A 79 -18.28 -4.58 13.77
CA ALA A 79 -18.14 -4.89 12.35
C ALA A 79 -18.64 -3.72 11.49
N ILE A 80 -17.97 -3.51 10.35
CA ILE A 80 -18.45 -2.58 9.34
C ILE A 80 -19.79 -3.11 8.82
N ASP A 81 -20.81 -2.27 8.79
CA ASP A 81 -22.09 -2.60 8.16
C ASP A 81 -21.84 -2.93 6.68
N GLY A 82 -22.35 -4.06 6.21
CA GLY A 82 -22.15 -4.52 4.83
C GLY A 82 -22.58 -3.48 3.79
N LYS A 83 -23.57 -2.64 4.09
CA LYS A 83 -23.99 -1.54 3.20
C LYS A 83 -22.95 -0.43 3.06
N ASP A 84 -22.06 -0.31 4.04
CA ASP A 84 -21.00 0.70 4.09
C ASP A 84 -19.63 0.12 3.73
N ALA A 85 -19.49 -1.21 3.61
CA ALA A 85 -18.22 -1.88 3.30
C ALA A 85 -17.54 -1.31 2.04
N TRP A 86 -18.31 -0.98 1.00
CA TRP A 86 -17.76 -0.37 -0.22
C TRP A 86 -17.14 1.01 0.04
N LYS A 87 -17.66 1.81 0.99
CA LYS A 87 -17.10 3.14 1.34
C LYS A 87 -15.74 2.98 2.00
N TRP A 88 -15.62 2.00 2.90
CA TRP A 88 -14.37 1.66 3.56
C TRP A 88 -13.34 1.09 2.57
N ALA A 89 -13.79 0.30 1.58
CA ALA A 89 -12.92 -0.21 0.52
C ALA A 89 -12.42 0.92 -0.39
N LEU A 90 -13.31 1.85 -0.77
CA LEU A 90 -12.94 3.03 -1.53
C LEU A 90 -11.96 3.91 -0.74
N LEU A 91 -12.21 4.13 0.55
CA LEU A 91 -11.31 4.89 1.42
C LEU A 91 -9.92 4.27 1.48
N ALA A 92 -9.82 2.93 1.60
CA ALA A 92 -8.53 2.23 1.58
C ALA A 92 -7.75 2.48 0.29
N VAL A 93 -8.42 2.45 -0.86
CA VAL A 93 -7.77 2.72 -2.16
C VAL A 93 -7.36 4.19 -2.28
N VAL A 94 -8.26 5.11 -1.91
CA VAL A 94 -8.04 6.56 -2.01
C VAL A 94 -6.94 7.03 -1.07
N GLU A 95 -6.88 6.49 0.16
CA GLU A 95 -5.85 6.83 1.13
C GLU A 95 -4.46 6.44 0.61
N GLY A 96 -4.30 5.20 0.15
CA GLY A 96 -3.04 4.69 -0.38
C GLY A 96 -2.53 5.51 -1.56
N TYR A 97 -3.34 5.64 -2.62
CA TYR A 97 -2.93 6.39 -3.81
C TYR A 97 -2.86 7.89 -3.57
N GLY A 98 -3.77 8.45 -2.80
CA GLY A 98 -3.83 9.89 -2.53
C GLY A 98 -2.56 10.38 -1.82
N LEU A 99 -2.12 9.69 -0.77
CA LEU A 99 -0.90 10.05 -0.05
C LEU A 99 0.36 9.85 -0.90
N ALA A 100 0.43 8.74 -1.66
CA ALA A 100 1.51 8.48 -2.60
C ALA A 100 1.61 9.60 -3.67
N TRP A 101 0.48 10.00 -4.26
CA TRP A 101 0.44 11.05 -5.27
C TRP A 101 0.82 12.41 -4.73
N ILE A 102 0.47 12.74 -3.48
CA ILE A 102 0.92 13.98 -2.84
C ILE A 102 2.45 14.03 -2.83
N GLY A 103 3.10 12.93 -2.46
CA GLY A 103 4.55 12.84 -2.43
C GLY A 103 5.16 13.00 -3.84
N HIS A 104 4.65 12.29 -4.83
CA HIS A 104 5.12 12.42 -6.21
C HIS A 104 4.95 13.82 -6.79
N PHE A 105 3.74 14.41 -6.70
CA PHE A 105 3.47 15.68 -7.37
C PHE A 105 4.08 16.90 -6.65
N PHE A 106 4.08 16.92 -5.32
CA PHE A 106 4.49 18.10 -4.56
C PHE A 106 5.89 18.00 -3.98
N VAL A 107 6.37 16.80 -3.67
CA VAL A 107 7.71 16.58 -3.07
C VAL A 107 8.74 16.25 -4.15
N GLU A 108 8.55 15.16 -4.88
CA GLU A 108 9.49 14.74 -5.94
C GLU A 108 9.31 15.55 -7.24
N ARG A 109 8.12 16.12 -7.43
CA ARG A 109 7.72 16.86 -8.63
C ARG A 109 7.86 16.02 -9.91
N ASN A 110 7.54 14.73 -9.81
CA ASN A 110 7.50 13.79 -10.92
C ASN A 110 6.08 13.25 -11.16
N ARG A 111 5.91 12.53 -12.27
CA ARG A 111 4.67 11.80 -12.53
C ARG A 111 4.80 10.39 -11.93
N PRO A 112 3.87 9.96 -11.04
CA PRO A 112 3.90 8.64 -10.45
C PRO A 112 4.03 7.53 -11.49
N ALA A 113 4.92 6.56 -11.24
CA ALA A 113 5.07 5.38 -12.09
C ALA A 113 3.77 4.56 -12.20
N THR A 114 2.86 4.70 -11.22
CA THR A 114 1.56 4.02 -11.16
C THR A 114 0.71 4.24 -12.41
N PHE A 115 0.82 5.41 -13.06
CA PHE A 115 0.07 5.68 -14.29
C PHE A 115 0.49 4.80 -15.48
N LYS A 116 1.70 4.26 -15.46
CA LYS A 116 2.21 3.34 -16.49
C LYS A 116 2.26 1.89 -16.00
N TYR A 117 2.60 1.68 -14.72
CA TYR A 117 2.81 0.36 -14.13
C TYR A 117 2.06 0.20 -12.80
N PRO A 118 0.72 0.23 -12.79
CA PRO A 118 -0.07 0.32 -11.55
C PRO A 118 0.19 -0.85 -10.59
N LEU A 119 0.25 -2.08 -11.11
CA LEU A 119 0.49 -3.27 -10.28
C LEU A 119 1.94 -3.34 -9.75
N TYR A 120 2.92 -2.87 -10.52
CA TYR A 120 4.30 -2.85 -10.06
C TYR A 120 4.54 -1.73 -9.05
N SER A 121 3.90 -0.58 -9.21
CA SER A 121 3.93 0.49 -8.21
C SER A 121 3.29 0.04 -6.90
N LEU A 122 2.11 -0.58 -6.95
CA LEU A 122 1.47 -1.15 -5.77
C LEU A 122 2.38 -2.18 -5.09
N ARG A 123 2.95 -3.11 -5.85
CA ARG A 123 3.93 -4.08 -5.31
C ARG A 123 5.16 -3.37 -4.74
N GLY A 124 5.60 -2.28 -5.35
CA GLY A 124 6.69 -1.43 -4.89
C GLY A 124 6.42 -0.86 -3.50
N ASP A 125 5.21 -0.35 -3.26
CA ASP A 125 4.77 0.15 -1.95
C ASP A 125 4.83 -0.93 -0.87
N PHE A 126 4.25 -2.10 -1.13
CA PHE A 126 4.31 -3.23 -0.19
C PHE A 126 5.73 -3.74 0.05
N THR A 127 6.56 -3.76 -1.00
CA THR A 127 7.97 -4.19 -0.89
C THR A 127 8.77 -3.19 -0.07
N LEU A 128 8.58 -1.88 -0.30
CA LEU A 128 9.21 -0.82 0.47
C LEU A 128 8.81 -0.89 1.95
N LEU A 129 7.51 -1.06 2.24
CA LEU A 129 7.01 -1.25 3.59
C LEU A 129 7.63 -2.48 4.26
N TRP A 130 7.65 -3.62 3.56
CA TRP A 130 8.25 -4.85 4.06
C TRP A 130 9.74 -4.69 4.37
N GLU A 131 10.52 -4.10 3.46
CA GLU A 131 11.96 -3.88 3.65
C GLU A 131 12.24 -2.98 4.86
N VAL A 132 11.38 -1.99 5.12
CA VAL A 132 11.47 -1.13 6.31
C VAL A 132 11.11 -1.90 7.59
N LEU A 133 9.98 -2.63 7.59
CA LEU A 133 9.52 -3.38 8.76
C LEU A 133 10.46 -4.53 9.14
N THR A 134 11.15 -5.11 8.17
CA THR A 134 12.14 -6.18 8.38
C THR A 134 13.56 -5.68 8.54
N PHE A 135 13.76 -4.37 8.69
CA PHE A 135 15.06 -3.71 8.88
C PHE A 135 16.09 -3.97 7.75
N GLN A 136 15.64 -4.42 6.58
CA GLN A 136 16.50 -4.57 5.40
C GLN A 136 16.86 -3.21 4.79
N ARG A 137 15.98 -2.23 4.96
CA ARG A 137 16.14 -0.86 4.48
C ARG A 137 15.84 0.12 5.61
N ARG A 138 16.68 1.13 5.77
CA ARG A 138 16.37 2.26 6.66
C ARG A 138 15.32 3.14 5.99
N ALA A 139 14.29 3.51 6.74
CA ALA A 139 13.30 4.47 6.27
C ALA A 139 13.88 5.89 6.13
N TRP A 140 15.04 6.17 6.75
CA TRP A 140 15.73 7.47 6.74
C TRP A 140 17.26 7.36 6.82
#